data_AF-Q9X9V8-F1
#
_entry.id   AF-Q9X9V8-F1
#
_cell.length_a   1.000
_cell.length_b   1.000
_cell.length_c   1.000
_cell.angle_alpha   90.00
_cell.angle_beta   90.00
_cell.angle_gamma   90.00
#
_symmetry.space_group_name_H-M   'P 1'
#
loop_
_entity.id
_entity.type
_entity.pdbx_description
1 polymer ?
#
loop_
_entity_poly.entity_id
_entity_poly.type
_entity_poly.pdbx_seq_one_letter_code
_entity_poly.pdbx_strand_id
1 'polypeptide(L)' 'MARGVPGGYRIRDTKGGRWWGDLYELCPDDLLTELNGAADRARVTALLKRYRALKR' A
#
# COMPACT_ATOMS: atom_id res chain seq x y z
N MET A 1 -4.27 5.58 -17.35
CA MET A 1 -5.60 5.32 -16.73
C MET A 1 -5.38 4.55 -15.43
N ALA A 2 -5.25 5.26 -14.31
CA ALA A 2 -5.46 4.64 -13.01
C ALA A 2 -6.96 4.35 -12.92
N ARG A 3 -7.35 3.12 -13.24
CA ARG A 3 -8.72 2.66 -13.07
C ARG A 3 -8.92 2.54 -11.56
N GLY A 4 -9.34 3.64 -10.93
CA GLY A 4 -9.72 3.62 -9.52
C GLY A 4 -10.83 2.59 -9.39
N VAL A 5 -10.49 1.43 -8.83
CA VAL A 5 -11.46 0.36 -8.58
C VAL A 5 -12.48 0.95 -7.60
N PRO A 6 -13.80 0.84 -7.84
CA PRO A 6 -14.79 1.33 -6.89
C PRO A 6 -14.55 0.63 -5.55
N GLY A 7 -14.00 1.35 -4.58
CA GLY A 7 -13.56 0.80 -3.29
C GLY A 7 -12.10 1.10 -2.92
N GLY A 8 -11.25 1.58 -3.82
CA GLY A 8 -9.84 1.88 -3.51
C GLY A 8 -8.90 0.67 -3.66
N TYR A 9 -7.67 0.82 -3.18
CA TYR A 9 -6.57 -0.11 -3.33
C TYR A 9 -6.29 -0.86 -2.04
N ARG A 10 -6.02 -2.16 -2.16
CA ARG A 10 -5.58 -3.01 -1.04
C ARG A 10 -4.44 -3.89 -1.49
N ILE A 11 -3.48 -4.13 -0.60
CA ILE A 11 -2.31 -4.94 -0.92
C ILE A 11 -2.62 -6.39 -0.57
N ARG A 12 -2.43 -7.31 -1.52
CA ARG A 12 -2.57 -8.75 -1.27
C ARG A 12 -1.22 -9.29 -0.82
N ASP A 13 -1.16 -9.81 0.40
CA ASP A 13 -0.01 -10.60 0.86
C ASP A 13 -0.18 -12.03 0.33
N THR A 14 0.59 -12.36 -0.71
CA THR A 14 0.57 -13.68 -1.34
C THR A 14 1.21 -14.75 -0.46
N LYS A 15 2.17 -14.37 0.40
CA LYS A 15 2.87 -15.30 1.30
C LYS A 15 1.96 -15.78 2.43
N GLY A 16 1.22 -14.87 3.05
CA GLY A 16 0.27 -15.19 4.12
C GLY A 16 -1.17 -15.40 3.66
N GLY A 17 -1.43 -15.37 2.35
CA GLY A 17 -2.76 -15.59 1.77
C GLY A 17 -3.83 -14.60 2.22
N ARG A 18 -3.44 -13.44 2.74
CA ARG A 18 -4.33 -12.47 3.38
C ARG A 18 -4.22 -11.09 2.76
N TRP A 19 -5.19 -10.23 3.03
CA TRP A 19 -5.06 -8.82 2.71
C TRP A 19 -4.17 -8.14 3.74
N TRP A 20 -3.27 -7.29 3.25
CA TRP A 20 -2.27 -6.57 4.04
C TRP A 20 -2.53 -5.07 3.98
N GLY A 21 -2.36 -4.40 5.11
CA GLY A 21 -2.58 -2.97 5.25
C GLY A 21 -4.05 -2.55 5.22
N ASP A 22 -4.23 -1.23 5.13
CA ASP A 22 -5.52 -0.56 5.06
C ASP A 22 -6.06 -0.49 3.62
N LEU A 23 -7.31 -0.02 3.49
CA LEU A 23 -7.84 0.41 2.20
C LEU A 23 -7.32 1.81 1.89
N TYR A 24 -6.61 1.94 0.78
CA TYR A 24 -6.00 3.18 0.30
C TYR A 24 -6.87 3.78 -0.80
N GLU A 25 -7.26 5.04 -0.66
CA GLU A 25 -8.05 5.72 -1.69
C GLU A 25 -7.22 6.06 -2.93
N LEU A 26 -5.92 6.28 -2.73
CA LEU A 26 -4.93 6.47 -3.78
C LEU A 26 -4.11 5.20 -3.99
N CYS A 27 -3.65 4.98 -5.22
CA CYS A 27 -2.79 3.85 -5.56
C CYS A 27 -1.47 3.93 -4.76
N PRO A 28 -1.13 2.92 -3.94
CA PRO A 28 0.06 2.92 -3.12
C PRO A 28 1.26 2.29 -3.85
N ASP A 29 1.61 2.82 -5.02
CA ASP A 29 2.66 2.27 -5.90
C ASP A 29 4.06 2.33 -5.29
N ASP A 30 4.43 3.42 -4.60
CA ASP A 30 5.70 3.50 -3.85
C ASP A 30 5.78 2.39 -2.78
N LEU A 31 4.70 2.17 -2.05
CA LEU A 31 4.63 1.14 -1.02
C LEU A 31 4.68 -0.27 -1.62
N LEU A 32 3.99 -0.48 -2.74
CA LEU A 32 4.06 -1.74 -3.48
C LEU A 32 5.49 -2.01 -3.99
N THR A 33 6.17 -0.98 -4.48
CA THR A 33 7.54 -1.07 -4.98
C THR A 33 8.50 -1.46 -3.86
N GLU A 34 8.41 -0.79 -2.71
CA GLU A 34 9.25 -1.12 -1.55
C GLU A 34 8.99 -2.52 -1.01
N LEU A 35 7.73 -2.96 -0.95
CA LEU A 35 7.36 -4.30 -0.48
C LEU A 35 7.81 -5.43 -1.41
N ASN A 36 7.83 -5.19 -2.72
CA ASN A 36 8.33 -6.17 -3.70
C ASN A 36 9.85 -6.10 -3.89
N GLY A 37 10.49 -5.00 -3.49
CA GLY A 37 11.92 -4.79 -3.54
C GLY A 37 12.62 -5.18 -2.24
N ALA A 38 13.32 -4.22 -1.64
CA ALA A 38 14.13 -4.43 -0.44
C ALA A 38 13.32 -4.75 0.82
N ALA A 39 12.02 -4.45 0.83
CA ALA A 39 11.13 -4.57 1.98
C ALA A 39 11.70 -3.89 3.25
N ASP A 40 12.36 -2.74 3.06
CA ASP A 40 12.97 -1.99 4.15
C ASP A 40 11.89 -1.51 5.13
N ARG A 41 11.96 -1.99 6.37
CA ARG A 41 10.96 -1.70 7.41
C ARG A 41 10.85 -0.20 7.72
N ALA A 42 11.95 0.56 7.65
CA ALA A 42 11.93 1.99 7.93
C ALA A 42 11.20 2.74 6.81
N ARG A 43 11.49 2.41 5.55
CA ARG A 43 10.79 2.99 4.38
C ARG A 43 9.32 2.63 4.36
N VAL A 44 8.99 1.36 4.57
CA VAL A 44 7.59 0.89 4.63
C VAL A 44 6.82 1.66 5.71
N THR A 45 7.41 1.84 6.89
CA THR A 45 6.77 2.59 7.98
C THR A 45 6.55 4.07 7.62
N ALA A 46 7.51 4.71 6.95
CA ALA A 46 7.39 6.09 6.50
C ALA A 46 6.27 6.25 5.45
N LEU A 47 6.21 5.34 4.48
CA LEU A 47 5.17 5.32 3.45
C LEU A 47 3.79 5.10 4.06
N LEU A 48 3.65 4.18 5.02
CA LEU A 48 2.40 3.97 5.75
C LEU A 48 1.90 5.23 6.45
N LYS A 49 2.78 6.00 7.10
CA LYS A 49 2.42 7.29 7.72
C LYS A 49 1.95 8.31 6.69
N ARG A 50 2.64 8.40 5.54
CA ARG A 50 2.27 9.31 4.45
C ARG A 50 0.90 8.98 3.88
N TYR A 51 0.62 7.71 3.57
CA TYR A 51 -0.68 7.30 3.04
C TYR A 51 -1.80 7.45 4.08
N ARG A 52 -1.53 7.29 5.38
CA ARG A 52 -2.50 7.61 6.44
C ARG A 52 -2.82 9.10 6.52
N ALA A 53 -1.83 9.97 6.32
CA ALA A 53 -2.04 11.41 6.29
C ALA A 53 -2.82 11.85 5.04
N LEU A 54 -2.64 11.17 3.91
CA LEU A 54 -3.37 11.43 2.66
C LEU A 54 -4.84 10.98 2.69
N LYS A 55 -5.21 10.09 3.62
CA LYS A 55 -6.59 9.59 3.81
C LYS A 55 -7.47 10.54 4.64
N ARG A 56 -6.94 11.68 5.10
CA ARG A 56 -7.63 12.60 6.01
C ARG A 56 -8.19 13.80 5.28
#